data_AF-A0A3E4YKN4-F1
#
_entry.id   AF-A0A3E4YKN4-F1
#
_cell.length_a   1.000
_cell.length_b   1.000
_cell.length_c   1.000
_cell.angle_alpha   90.00
_cell.angle_beta   90.00
_cell.angle_gamma   90.00
#
_symmetry.space_group_name_H-M   'P 1'
#
loop_
_entity.id
_entity.type
_entity.pdbx_description
1 polymer ?
#
loop_
_entity_poly.entity_id
_entity_poly.type
_entity_poly.pdbx_seq_one_letter_code
_entity_poly.pdbx_strand_id
1 'polypeptide(L)'
;MSKFSGRYDFYDYLHAHKFTDEDIKNNLYIYIGKTKTPLEINNKKDLIQYYAYVPKKDKYDKKKKIAMVYLTDKSWVDIEEEQNLNISLNDIKKIYIKCKKKKTDFNEEDVLNQIYHKKIDLDVYKELIKRVKMDYKKADIKGLHLIKFKYLRERLHSELEINGCIVPIE
;
A
#
# COMPACT_ATOMS: atom_id res chain seq x y z
N MET A 1 8.35 16.06 13.83
CA MET A 1 7.28 15.74 12.87
C MET A 1 7.56 14.37 12.29
N SER A 2 6.59 13.47 12.29
CA SER A 2 6.70 12.18 11.58
C SER A 2 6.98 12.43 10.09
N LYS A 3 7.87 11.65 9.48
CA LYS A 3 8.16 11.79 8.03
C LYS A 3 7.01 11.27 7.15
N PHE A 4 5.95 10.77 7.77
CA PHE A 4 4.76 10.24 7.11
C PHE A 4 3.67 11.29 6.84
N SER A 5 3.85 12.54 7.30
CA SER A 5 2.83 13.57 7.13
C SER A 5 2.56 13.92 5.67
N GLY A 6 1.30 13.86 5.25
CA GLY A 6 0.84 14.26 3.91
C GLY A 6 0.40 13.10 3.02
N ARG A 7 0.31 11.87 3.56
CA ARG A 7 -0.21 10.68 2.86
C ARG A 7 -1.60 10.26 3.33
N TYR A 8 -2.17 10.99 4.30
CA TYR A 8 -3.46 10.68 4.94
C TYR A 8 -3.48 9.26 5.50
N ASP A 9 -2.38 8.88 6.15
CA ASP A 9 -2.27 7.61 6.85
C ASP A 9 -2.83 7.73 8.28
N PHE A 10 -2.78 6.63 9.03
CA PHE A 10 -3.39 6.57 10.34
C PHE A 10 -2.66 7.44 11.37
N TYR A 11 -1.35 7.65 11.21
CA TYR A 11 -0.62 8.61 12.03
C TYR A 11 -1.18 10.03 11.85
N ASP A 12 -1.36 10.46 10.60
CA ASP A 12 -1.96 11.77 10.29
C ASP A 12 -3.36 11.90 10.89
N TYR A 13 -4.17 10.83 10.78
CA TYR A 13 -5.51 10.79 11.37
C TYR A 13 -5.49 10.98 12.89
N LEU A 14 -4.66 10.23 13.61
CA LEU A 14 -4.55 10.33 15.07
C LEU A 14 -4.07 11.73 15.50
N HIS A 15 -3.09 12.27 14.79
CA HIS A 15 -2.54 13.59 15.07
C HIS A 15 -3.57 14.71 14.83
N ALA A 16 -4.34 14.63 13.75
CA ALA A 16 -5.39 15.60 13.43
C ALA A 16 -6.53 15.61 14.47
N HIS A 17 -6.92 14.44 14.96
CA HIS A 17 -8.01 14.28 15.93
C HIS A 17 -7.58 14.48 17.39
N LYS A 18 -6.27 14.57 17.66
CA LYS A 18 -5.69 14.86 18.98
C LYS A 18 -6.15 13.91 20.09
N PHE A 19 -6.37 12.63 19.78
CA PHE A 19 -6.77 11.63 20.77
C PHE A 19 -5.75 11.55 21.93
N THR A 20 -6.25 11.49 23.15
CA THR A 20 -5.45 11.20 24.36
C THR A 20 -5.31 9.69 24.56
N ASP A 21 -4.43 9.24 25.46
CA ASP A 21 -4.34 7.81 25.80
C ASP A 21 -5.65 7.30 26.44
N GLU A 22 -6.36 8.16 27.19
CA GLU A 22 -7.68 7.83 27.76
C GLU A 22 -8.73 7.66 26.65
N ASP A 23 -8.72 8.51 25.63
CA ASP A 23 -9.59 8.35 24.46
C ASP A 23 -9.28 7.06 23.70
N ILE A 24 -7.99 6.75 23.52
CA ILE A 24 -7.57 5.55 22.81
C ILE A 24 -8.07 4.30 23.52
N LYS A 25 -7.95 4.26 24.86
CA LYS A 25 -8.34 3.10 25.65
C LYS A 25 -9.85 2.90 25.73
N ASN A 26 -10.62 3.97 25.90
CA ASN A 26 -12.03 3.87 26.26
C ASN A 26 -13.00 4.22 25.11
N ASN A 27 -12.55 5.06 24.18
CA ASN A 27 -13.41 5.73 23.21
C ASN A 27 -13.05 5.43 21.76
N LEU A 28 -11.93 4.76 21.47
CA LEU A 28 -11.46 4.50 20.10
C LEU A 28 -11.46 3.00 19.80
N TYR A 29 -12.23 2.62 18.78
CA TYR A 29 -12.30 1.24 18.29
C TYR A 29 -11.74 1.16 16.88
N ILE A 30 -10.65 0.42 16.71
CA ILE A 30 -9.93 0.35 15.43
C ILE A 30 -10.13 -1.03 14.82
N TYR A 31 -10.54 -1.07 13.56
CA TYR A 31 -10.77 -2.30 12.79
C TYR A 31 -9.78 -2.35 11.63
N ILE A 32 -9.22 -3.52 11.31
CA ILE A 32 -8.27 -3.71 10.21
C ILE A 32 -8.92 -4.53 9.10
N GLY A 33 -8.87 -4.03 7.87
CA GLY A 33 -9.34 -4.76 6.70
C GLY A 33 -10.83 -5.11 6.77
N LYS A 34 -11.15 -6.39 6.96
CA LYS A 34 -12.52 -6.92 7.07
C LYS A 34 -12.82 -7.52 8.46
N THR A 35 -11.97 -7.28 9.47
CA THR A 35 -12.21 -7.82 10.82
C THR A 35 -13.49 -7.23 11.42
N LYS A 36 -14.24 -8.08 12.14
CA LYS A 36 -15.43 -7.65 12.90
C LYS A 36 -15.11 -7.29 14.34
N THR A 37 -13.93 -7.66 14.82
CA THR A 37 -13.42 -7.35 16.14
C THR A 37 -12.45 -6.17 16.04
N PRO A 38 -12.58 -5.19 16.94
CA PRO A 38 -11.60 -4.12 17.04
C PRO A 38 -10.28 -4.64 17.61
N LEU A 39 -9.19 -3.90 17.37
CA LEU A 39 -7.90 -4.14 17.98
C LEU A 39 -7.97 -3.90 19.50
N GLU A 40 -7.25 -4.73 20.25
CA GLU A 40 -7.00 -4.50 21.67
C GLU A 40 -5.85 -3.51 21.81
N ILE A 41 -6.18 -2.25 22.12
CA ILE A 41 -5.23 -1.14 22.22
C ILE A 41 -5.42 -0.47 23.58
N ASN A 42 -4.33 -0.25 24.31
CA ASN A 42 -4.36 0.40 25.61
C ASN A 42 -3.81 1.83 25.58
N ASN A 43 -2.91 2.12 24.65
CA ASN A 43 -2.21 3.41 24.58
C ASN A 43 -1.70 3.71 23.15
N LYS A 44 -1.18 4.92 22.92
CA LYS A 44 -0.62 5.31 21.60
C LYS A 44 0.47 4.40 21.06
N LYS A 45 1.29 3.77 21.91
CA LYS A 45 2.41 2.95 21.44
C LYS A 45 1.92 1.70 20.72
N ASP A 46 0.82 1.12 21.18
CA ASP A 46 0.21 -0.06 20.56
C ASP A 46 -0.26 0.24 19.11
N LEU A 47 -0.47 1.53 18.78
CA LEU A 47 -0.89 2.01 17.46
C LEU A 47 0.26 2.23 16.47
N ILE A 48 1.51 2.29 16.94
CA ILE A 48 2.68 2.66 16.12
C ILE A 48 2.83 1.73 14.90
N GLN A 49 2.67 0.42 15.10
CA GLN A 49 2.73 -0.58 14.01
C GLN A 49 1.69 -0.37 12.90
N TYR A 50 0.64 0.41 13.17
CA TYR A 50 -0.43 0.71 12.21
C TYR A 50 -0.35 2.11 11.63
N TYR A 51 0.67 2.90 11.96
CA TYR A 51 0.76 4.30 11.53
C TYR A 51 0.74 4.48 10.02
N ALA A 52 1.38 3.59 9.27
CA ALA A 52 1.37 3.64 7.81
C ALA A 52 0.10 3.07 7.17
N TYR A 53 -0.86 2.54 7.95
CA TYR A 53 -2.11 2.02 7.41
C TYR A 53 -3.03 3.19 7.04
N VAL A 54 -3.91 2.98 6.05
CA VAL A 54 -4.75 4.05 5.53
C VAL A 54 -6.16 3.93 6.09
N PRO A 55 -6.72 4.99 6.71
CA PRO A 55 -8.12 5.03 7.09
C PRO A 55 -9.04 4.95 5.86
N LYS A 56 -9.92 3.94 5.81
CA LYS A 56 -10.96 3.80 4.78
C LYS A 56 -12.24 4.53 5.14
N LYS A 57 -12.57 4.49 6.44
CA LYS A 57 -13.83 5.02 6.97
C LYS A 57 -13.69 5.25 8.45
N ASP A 58 -14.36 6.26 8.93
CA ASP A 58 -14.57 6.51 10.34
C ASP A 58 -16.07 6.72 10.65
N LYS A 59 -16.44 6.48 11.90
CA LYS A 59 -17.75 6.80 12.46
C LYS A 59 -17.56 7.37 13.84
N TYR A 60 -18.31 8.40 14.18
CA TYR A 60 -18.31 8.99 15.51
C TYR A 60 -19.72 8.98 16.11
N ASP A 61 -19.90 8.31 17.25
CA ASP A 61 -21.10 8.38 18.07
C ASP A 61 -20.96 9.53 19.06
N LYS A 62 -21.65 10.65 18.78
CA LYS A 62 -21.63 11.84 19.64
C LYS A 62 -22.20 11.61 21.03
N LYS A 63 -23.17 10.70 21.19
CA LYS A 63 -23.84 10.46 22.48
C LYS A 63 -22.93 9.68 23.42
N LYS A 64 -22.26 8.65 22.89
CA LYS A 64 -21.33 7.81 23.65
C LYS A 64 -19.90 8.34 23.64
N LYS A 65 -19.62 9.37 22.83
CA LYS A 65 -18.28 9.89 22.53
C LYS A 65 -17.33 8.82 21.99
N ILE A 66 -17.85 7.87 21.24
CA ILE A 66 -17.09 6.73 20.70
C ILE A 66 -16.72 6.99 19.24
N ALA A 67 -15.44 6.85 18.90
CA ALA A 67 -14.90 6.81 17.55
C ALA A 67 -14.65 5.37 17.10
N MET A 68 -15.04 5.06 15.87
CA MET A 68 -14.72 3.80 15.19
C MET A 68 -13.94 4.11 13.92
N VAL A 69 -12.75 3.55 13.78
CA VAL A 69 -11.87 3.76 12.62
C VAL A 69 -11.63 2.44 11.92
N TYR A 70 -11.81 2.41 10.62
CA TYR A 70 -11.61 1.24 9.78
C TYR A 70 -10.39 1.48 8.90
N LEU A 71 -9.30 0.78 9.19
CA LEU A 71 -8.06 0.84 8.44
C LEU A 71 -8.06 -0.17 7.30
N THR A 72 -7.23 0.07 6.29
CA THR A 72 -6.79 -0.94 5.32
C THR A 72 -6.14 -2.13 6.03
N ASP A 73 -5.97 -3.23 5.31
CA ASP A 73 -5.15 -4.39 5.67
C ASP A 73 -3.70 -4.26 5.19
N LYS A 74 -3.33 -3.10 4.66
CA LYS A 74 -2.04 -2.80 4.02
C LYS A 74 -1.59 -1.40 4.36
N SER A 75 -0.28 -1.17 4.34
CA SER A 75 0.29 0.18 4.44
C SER A 75 0.02 1.00 3.18
N TRP A 76 0.15 2.33 3.26
CA TRP A 76 0.09 3.21 2.10
C TRP A 76 1.19 2.88 1.07
N VAL A 77 2.36 2.41 1.54
CA VAL A 77 3.49 2.02 0.68
C VAL A 77 3.10 0.84 -0.20
N ASP A 78 2.46 -0.17 0.39
CA ASP A 78 2.02 -1.37 -0.35
C ASP A 78 0.88 -1.05 -1.31
N ILE A 79 -0.05 -0.19 -0.89
CA ILE A 79 -1.16 0.26 -1.75
C ILE A 79 -0.62 1.05 -2.94
N GLU A 80 0.30 1.98 -2.72
CA GLU A 80 0.89 2.79 -3.79
C GLU A 80 1.75 1.91 -4.72
N GLU A 81 2.53 0.95 -4.21
CA GLU A 81 3.27 0.00 -5.07
C GLU A 81 2.33 -0.84 -5.94
N GLU A 82 1.29 -1.42 -5.33
CA GLU A 82 0.27 -2.22 -6.02
C GLU A 82 -0.41 -1.41 -7.13
N GLN A 83 -0.76 -0.15 -6.86
CA GLN A 83 -1.33 0.74 -7.87
C GLN A 83 -0.36 1.00 -9.03
N ASN A 84 0.91 1.30 -8.75
CA ASN A 84 1.92 1.55 -9.78
C ASN A 84 2.14 0.31 -10.67
N LEU A 85 2.31 -0.86 -10.06
CA LEU A 85 2.48 -2.12 -10.80
C LEU A 85 1.24 -2.46 -11.64
N ASN A 86 0.03 -2.23 -11.11
CA ASN A 86 -1.21 -2.47 -11.86
C ASN A 86 -1.38 -1.52 -13.04
N ILE A 87 -0.96 -0.25 -12.93
CA ILE A 87 -0.95 0.69 -14.07
C ILE A 87 -0.06 0.11 -15.19
N SER A 88 1.17 -0.28 -14.86
CA SER A 88 2.10 -0.85 -15.83
C SER A 88 1.58 -2.16 -16.44
N LEU A 89 1.05 -3.07 -15.62
CA LEU A 89 0.44 -4.31 -16.10
C LEU A 89 -0.73 -4.04 -17.06
N ASN A 90 -1.59 -3.07 -16.75
CA ASN A 90 -2.71 -2.70 -17.61
C ASN A 90 -2.24 -2.12 -18.95
N ASP A 91 -1.19 -1.30 -18.96
CA ASP A 91 -0.64 -0.74 -20.20
C ASP A 91 0.01 -1.82 -21.06
N ILE A 92 0.77 -2.75 -20.46
CA ILE A 92 1.31 -3.94 -21.15
C ILE A 92 0.15 -4.77 -21.75
N LYS A 93 -0.92 -5.01 -20.98
CA LYS A 93 -2.11 -5.73 -21.45
C LYS A 93 -2.79 -5.04 -22.63
N LYS A 94 -2.89 -3.71 -22.64
CA LYS A 94 -3.42 -2.93 -23.77
C LYS A 94 -2.55 -3.09 -25.02
N ILE A 95 -1.23 -3.03 -24.88
CA ILE A 95 -0.30 -3.22 -25.99
C ILE A 95 -0.44 -4.65 -26.54
N TYR A 96 -0.52 -5.67 -25.69
CA TYR A 96 -0.74 -7.05 -26.09
C TYR A 96 -2.02 -7.24 -26.93
N ILE A 97 -3.15 -6.67 -26.47
CA ILE A 97 -4.40 -6.70 -27.24
C ILE A 97 -4.24 -5.99 -28.58
N LYS A 98 -3.55 -4.85 -28.62
CA LYS A 98 -3.30 -4.09 -29.85
C LYS A 98 -2.48 -4.91 -30.85
N CYS A 99 -1.42 -5.60 -30.40
CA CYS A 99 -0.62 -6.48 -31.26
C CYS A 99 -1.47 -7.65 -31.79
N LYS A 100 -2.29 -8.28 -30.93
CA LYS A 100 -3.21 -9.35 -31.37
C LYS A 100 -4.22 -8.87 -32.42
N LYS A 101 -4.82 -7.69 -32.23
CA LYS A 101 -5.75 -7.10 -33.21
C LYS A 101 -5.08 -6.79 -34.55
N LYS A 102 -3.84 -6.31 -34.52
CA LYS A 102 -3.06 -5.96 -35.70
C LYS A 102 -2.32 -7.16 -36.33
N LYS A 103 -2.37 -8.35 -35.71
CA LYS A 103 -1.60 -9.54 -36.09
C LYS A 103 -0.09 -9.26 -36.19
N THR A 104 0.42 -8.40 -35.32
CA THR A 104 1.86 -8.12 -35.18
C THR A 104 2.44 -8.90 -34.01
N ASP A 105 3.76 -9.12 -34.02
CA ASP A 105 4.42 -9.76 -32.89
C ASP A 105 4.35 -8.89 -31.62
N PHE A 106 4.35 -9.56 -30.46
CA PHE A 106 4.46 -8.92 -29.16
C PHE A 106 5.92 -9.05 -28.69
N ASN A 107 6.71 -8.06 -29.11
CA ASN A 107 8.13 -7.95 -28.84
C ASN A 107 8.39 -7.22 -27.50
N GLU A 108 9.28 -7.77 -26.67
CA GLU A 108 9.59 -7.22 -25.35
C GLU A 108 10.21 -5.83 -25.41
N GLU A 109 11.16 -5.60 -26.31
CA GLU A 109 11.90 -4.34 -26.44
C GLU A 109 10.98 -3.20 -26.88
N ASP A 110 10.11 -3.45 -27.87
CA ASP A 110 9.12 -2.48 -28.33
C ASP A 110 8.12 -2.09 -27.22
N VAL A 111 7.75 -3.05 -26.38
CA VAL A 111 6.83 -2.82 -25.26
C VAL A 111 7.53 -2.02 -24.17
N LEU A 112 8.76 -2.38 -23.81
CA LEU A 112 9.58 -1.63 -22.84
C LEU A 112 9.75 -0.18 -23.27
N ASN A 113 10.08 0.07 -24.55
CA ASN A 113 10.25 1.42 -25.09
C ASN A 113 8.97 2.26 -25.05
N GLN A 114 7.79 1.62 -25.09
CA GLN A 114 6.49 2.31 -25.01
C GLN A 114 6.05 2.65 -23.58
N ILE A 115 6.41 1.83 -22.60
CA ILE A 115 5.94 1.99 -21.22
C ILE A 115 7.00 2.58 -20.29
N TYR A 116 8.27 2.63 -20.72
CA TYR A 116 9.36 2.86 -19.81
C TYR A 116 10.52 3.69 -20.36
N HIS A 117 10.78 4.85 -19.74
CA HIS A 117 11.79 5.80 -20.20
C HIS A 117 13.01 5.94 -19.27
N LYS A 118 12.98 5.39 -18.04
CA LYS A 118 13.97 5.71 -16.98
C LYS A 118 14.96 4.59 -16.62
N LYS A 119 14.93 3.42 -17.28
CA LYS A 119 15.82 2.24 -17.05
C LYS A 119 15.93 1.66 -15.61
N ILE A 120 15.26 2.21 -14.60
CA ILE A 120 15.11 1.64 -13.24
C ILE A 120 14.11 0.44 -13.26
N ASP A 121 14.16 -0.53 -12.34
CA ASP A 121 13.16 -1.63 -12.28
C ASP A 121 12.98 -2.44 -13.59
N LEU A 122 13.99 -2.47 -14.47
CA LEU A 122 13.88 -3.10 -15.79
C LEU A 122 13.44 -4.57 -15.70
N ASP A 123 14.00 -5.31 -14.75
CA ASP A 123 13.70 -6.73 -14.56
C ASP A 123 12.24 -6.97 -14.15
N VAL A 124 11.66 -6.03 -13.38
CA VAL A 124 10.24 -6.08 -12.99
C VAL A 124 9.35 -5.95 -14.23
N TYR A 125 9.64 -4.98 -15.10
CA TYR A 125 8.85 -4.78 -16.33
C TYR A 125 9.02 -5.94 -17.30
N LYS A 126 10.23 -6.48 -17.45
CA LYS A 126 10.47 -7.69 -18.26
C LYS A 126 9.65 -8.87 -17.76
N GLU A 127 9.63 -9.10 -16.46
CA GLU A 127 8.83 -10.17 -15.86
C GLU A 127 7.32 -9.94 -16.07
N LEU A 128 6.81 -8.71 -15.94
CA LEU A 128 5.41 -8.39 -16.28
C LEU A 128 5.08 -8.68 -17.75
N ILE A 129 5.94 -8.27 -18.68
CA ILE A 129 5.76 -8.51 -20.12
C ILE A 129 5.74 -10.02 -20.39
N LYS A 130 6.68 -10.77 -19.81
CA LYS A 130 6.74 -12.22 -19.91
C LYS A 130 5.47 -12.88 -19.38
N ARG A 131 4.98 -12.49 -18.19
CA ARG A 131 3.72 -13.00 -17.62
C ARG A 131 2.54 -12.77 -18.56
N VAL A 132 2.42 -11.57 -19.16
CA VAL A 132 1.36 -11.26 -20.12
C VAL A 132 1.50 -12.08 -21.41
N LYS A 133 2.73 -12.30 -21.90
CA LYS A 133 3.00 -13.11 -23.08
C LYS A 133 2.63 -14.58 -22.86
N MET A 134 2.93 -15.13 -21.68
CA MET A 134 2.61 -16.51 -21.27
C MET A 134 1.11 -16.72 -21.08
N ASP A 135 0.47 -15.91 -20.23
CA ASP A 135 -0.98 -15.98 -19.99
C ASP A 135 -1.53 -14.59 -19.65
N TYR A 136 -1.99 -13.89 -20.69
CA TYR A 136 -2.61 -12.57 -20.57
C TYR A 136 -3.72 -12.50 -19.51
N LYS A 137 -4.52 -13.56 -19.35
CA LYS A 137 -5.67 -13.56 -18.43
C LYS A 137 -5.24 -13.75 -16.99
N LYS A 138 -4.20 -14.56 -16.75
CA LYS A 138 -3.68 -14.85 -15.41
C LYS A 138 -2.52 -13.96 -14.96
N ALA A 139 -1.95 -13.16 -15.86
CA ALA A 139 -0.86 -12.25 -15.52
C ALA A 139 -1.25 -11.31 -14.37
N ASP A 140 -0.44 -11.36 -13.30
CA ASP A 140 -0.58 -10.57 -12.09
C ASP A 140 0.76 -9.95 -11.66
N ILE A 141 0.70 -9.11 -10.62
CA ILE A 141 1.85 -8.38 -10.08
C ILE A 141 2.51 -9.08 -8.88
N LYS A 142 2.10 -10.31 -8.53
CA LYS A 142 2.51 -10.93 -7.27
C LYS A 142 4.02 -11.19 -7.23
N GLY A 143 4.62 -10.90 -6.07
CA GLY A 143 6.05 -11.08 -5.81
C GLY A 143 6.95 -10.10 -6.57
N LEU A 144 6.39 -9.06 -7.19
CA LEU A 144 7.14 -8.00 -7.84
C LEU A 144 7.22 -6.80 -6.92
N HIS A 145 8.42 -6.23 -6.82
CA HIS A 145 8.67 -5.06 -6.00
C HIS A 145 9.49 -4.04 -6.77
N LEU A 146 9.11 -2.78 -6.65
CA LEU A 146 9.79 -1.66 -7.26
C LEU A 146 10.83 -1.12 -6.27
N ILE A 147 12.02 -0.76 -6.76
CA ILE A 147 13.15 -0.33 -5.93
C ILE A 147 12.76 0.84 -5.02
N LYS A 148 12.00 1.82 -5.55
CA LYS A 148 11.50 2.97 -4.77
C LYS A 148 10.73 2.51 -3.53
N PHE A 149 9.88 1.50 -3.67
CA PHE A 149 8.98 1.05 -2.60
C PHE A 149 9.68 0.14 -1.62
N LYS A 150 10.67 -0.66 -2.06
CA LYS A 150 11.58 -1.35 -1.16
C LYS A 150 12.28 -0.38 -0.21
N TYR A 151 12.85 0.70 -0.74
CA TYR A 151 13.46 1.75 0.07
C TYR A 151 12.48 2.44 1.04
N LEU A 152 11.22 2.66 0.61
CA LEU A 152 10.19 3.22 1.48
C LEU A 152 9.80 2.26 2.62
N ARG A 153 9.72 0.95 2.37
CA ARG A 153 9.48 -0.07 3.40
C ARG A 153 10.61 -0.13 4.41
N GLU A 154 11.86 -0.13 3.96
CA GLU A 154 13.04 -0.11 4.84
C GLU A 154 13.01 1.12 5.75
N ARG A 155 12.68 2.29 5.20
CA ARG A 155 12.51 3.51 5.99
C ARG A 155 11.35 3.44 6.98
N LEU A 156 10.21 2.89 6.56
CA LEU A 156 9.08 2.68 7.44
C LEU A 156 9.48 1.78 8.62
N HIS A 157 10.14 0.67 8.33
CA HIS A 157 10.62 -0.27 9.34
C HIS A 157 11.59 0.39 10.32
N SER A 158 12.61 1.11 9.86
CA SER A 158 13.53 1.83 10.76
C SER A 158 12.83 2.86 11.65
N GLU A 159 11.80 3.53 11.14
CA GLU A 159 11.02 4.47 11.96
C GLU A 159 10.15 3.75 12.99
N LEU A 160 9.61 2.58 12.68
CA LEU A 160 8.91 1.73 13.66
C LEU A 160 9.88 1.25 14.77
N GLU A 161 11.09 0.82 14.40
CA GLU A 161 12.13 0.41 15.35
C GLU A 161 12.54 1.53 16.31
N ILE A 162 12.77 2.75 15.78
CA ILE A 162 13.09 3.94 16.59
C ILE A 162 11.99 4.24 17.62
N ASN A 163 10.73 3.98 17.26
CA ASN A 163 9.58 4.19 18.14
C ASN A 163 9.27 2.98 19.05
N GLY A 164 10.13 1.96 19.06
CA GLY A 164 10.03 0.79 19.96
C GLY A 164 9.15 -0.35 19.44
N CYS A 165 8.81 -0.36 18.15
CA CYS A 165 8.12 -1.47 17.50
C CYS A 165 9.11 -2.34 16.71
N ILE A 166 9.22 -3.61 17.08
CA ILE A 166 9.94 -4.62 16.29
C ILE A 166 8.93 -5.26 15.35
N VAL A 167 8.98 -4.94 14.06
CA VAL A 167 8.08 -5.53 13.03
C VAL A 167 8.92 -6.25 11.99
N PRO A 168 8.71 -7.54 11.67
CA PRO A 168 9.49 -8.22 10.64
C PRO A 168 9.46 -7.48 9.28
N ILE A 169 10.58 -7.48 8.56
CA ILE A 169 10.61 -7.05 7.15
C ILE A 169 10.19 -8.26 6.30
N GLU A 170 9.04 -8.18 5.64
CA GLU A 170 8.64 -9.12 4.57
C GLU A 170 8.98 -8.54 3.19
#